data_AF-A0A7V6E7Z8-F1
#
_entry.id   AF-A0A7V6E7Z8-F1
#
_cell.length_a   1.000
_cell.length_b   1.000
_cell.length_c   1.000
_cell.angle_alpha   90.00
_cell.angle_beta   90.00
_cell.angle_gamma   90.00
#
_symmetry.space_group_name_H-M   'P 1'
#
loop_
_entity.id
_entity.type
_entity.pdbx_description
1 polymer ?
#
loop_
_entity_poly.entity_id
_entity_poly.type
_entity_poly.pdbx_seq_one_letter_code
_entity_poly.pdbx_strand_id
1 'polypeptide(L)' 'MTVEEAIREARRCRQCGMCKNCRACIEILGCPAIVLEDGKAKVIASLCNGCGVCVQICPNGAIRFEG' A
#
# COMPACT_ATOMS: atom_id res chain seq x y z
N MET A 1 30.21 10.73 5.12
CA MET A 1 28.75 10.88 5.17
C MET A 1 28.41 12.31 4.85
N THR A 2 27.97 12.58 3.62
CA THR A 2 27.60 13.93 3.14
C THR A 2 26.09 14.15 3.21
N VAL A 3 25.68 15.42 3.13
CA VAL A 3 24.26 15.81 3.07
C VAL A 3 23.55 15.19 1.85
N GLU A 4 24.23 15.02 0.71
CA GLU A 4 23.62 14.40 -0.48
C GLU A 4 23.37 12.88 -0.31
N GLU A 5 24.22 12.18 0.44
CA GLU A 5 24.05 10.74 0.71
C GLU A 5 22.82 10.45 1.58
N ALA A 6 22.55 11.31 2.57
CA ALA A 6 21.35 11.23 3.41
C ALA A 6 20.05 11.55 2.64
N ILE A 7 20.09 12.50 1.69
CA ILE A 7 18.94 12.86 0.85
C ILE A 7 18.60 11.73 -0.14
N ARG A 8 19.59 11.01 -0.67
CA ARG A 8 19.39 9.80 -1.50
C ARG A 8 18.78 8.66 -0.70
N GLU A 9 19.26 8.47 0.53
CA GLU A 9 18.75 7.45 1.45
C GLU A 9 17.33 7.78 1.96
N ALA A 10 16.95 9.07 2.03
CA ALA A 10 15.59 9.49 2.36
C ALA A 10 14.64 9.51 1.13
N ARG A 11 15.13 9.68 -0.10
CA ARG A 11 14.31 9.48 -1.33
C ARG A 11 14.00 8.00 -1.59
N ARG A 12 14.78 7.10 -1.00
CA ARG A 12 14.49 5.66 -0.79
C ARG A 12 13.26 5.42 0.08
N CYS A 13 12.84 6.41 0.90
CA CYS A 13 11.51 6.45 1.47
C CYS A 13 10.50 6.99 0.42
N ARG A 14 9.49 6.18 0.11
CA ARG A 14 8.08 6.64 0.16
C ARG A 14 7.48 7.58 -0.90
N GLN A 15 8.21 8.12 -1.86
CA GLN A 15 7.64 8.97 -2.94
C GLN A 15 7.22 8.05 -4.11
N CYS A 16 5.99 7.89 -4.60
CA CYS A 16 4.76 8.68 -4.48
C CYS A 16 3.50 7.87 -4.91
N GLY A 17 3.43 6.55 -4.65
CA GLY A 17 2.27 5.68 -4.97
C GLY A 17 1.54 5.09 -3.75
N MET A 18 1.54 5.85 -2.66
CA MET A 18 0.85 5.74 -1.36
C MET A 18 0.83 4.41 -0.57
N CYS A 19 1.23 3.26 -1.11
CA CYS A 19 1.47 2.07 -0.29
C CYS A 19 2.84 2.16 0.42
N LYS A 20 2.87 2.13 1.75
CA LYS A 20 4.12 2.10 2.55
C LYS A 20 4.54 0.69 2.97
N ASN A 21 3.90 -0.33 2.40
CA ASN A 21 4.07 -1.72 2.79
C ASN A 21 3.91 -1.96 4.31
N CYS A 22 2.98 -1.23 4.96
CA CYS A 22 2.68 -1.40 6.37
C CYS A 22 1.84 -2.64 6.69
N ARG A 23 1.39 -3.37 5.65
CA ARG A 23 0.67 -4.65 5.70
C ARG A 23 -0.63 -4.71 6.50
N ALA A 24 -1.10 -3.61 7.08
CA ALA A 24 -2.41 -3.51 7.75
C ALA A 24 -3.57 -4.14 6.95
N CYS A 25 -3.63 -3.91 5.63
CA CYS A 25 -4.68 -4.47 4.76
C CYS A 25 -4.62 -6.00 4.56
N ILE A 26 -3.50 -6.65 4.87
CA ILE A 26 -3.32 -8.11 4.78
C ILE A 26 -3.39 -8.71 6.19
N GLU A 27 -2.61 -8.19 7.13
CA GLU A 27 -2.43 -8.78 8.46
C GLU A 27 -3.59 -8.50 9.43
N ILE A 28 -4.22 -7.31 9.32
CA ILE A 28 -5.33 -6.93 10.20
C ILE A 28 -6.66 -7.25 9.54
N LEU A 29 -6.83 -6.88 8.26
CA LEU A 29 -8.09 -7.10 7.54
C LEU A 29 -8.25 -8.54 7.03
N GLY A 30 -7.19 -9.17 6.50
CA GLY A 30 -7.26 -10.54 5.97
C GLY A 30 -8.14 -10.72 4.73
N CYS A 31 -8.28 -9.70 3.87
CA CYS A 31 -9.11 -9.81 2.67
C CYS A 31 -8.49 -10.79 1.66
N PRO A 32 -9.20 -11.85 1.21
CA PRO A 32 -8.66 -12.83 0.27
C PRO A 32 -8.39 -12.26 -1.12
N ALA A 33 -8.98 -11.11 -1.45
CA ALA A 33 -8.75 -10.40 -2.71
C ALA A 33 -7.51 -9.50 -2.69
N ILE A 34 -6.78 -9.39 -1.57
CA ILE A 34 -5.58 -8.55 -1.46
C ILE A 34 -4.33 -9.44 -1.37
N VAL A 35 -3.40 -9.22 -2.29
CA VAL A 35 -2.11 -9.92 -2.33
C VAL A 35 -0.95 -8.92 -2.30
N LEU A 36 0.24 -9.38 -1.91
CA LEU A 36 1.46 -8.58 -1.94
C LEU A 36 2.26 -8.90 -3.21
N GLU A 37 2.48 -7.89 -4.06
CA GLU A 37 3.25 -7.98 -5.30
C GLU A 37 4.22 -6.80 -5.37
N ASP A 38 5.51 -7.04 -5.61
CA ASP A 38 6.57 -6.02 -5.65
C ASP A 38 6.60 -5.05 -4.45
N GLY A 39 6.32 -5.60 -3.26
CA GLY A 39 6.30 -4.83 -2.01
C GLY A 39 5.11 -3.87 -1.89
N LYS A 40 4.09 -4.02 -2.76
CA LYS A 40 2.85 -3.25 -2.72
C LYS A 40 1.64 -4.17 -2.62
N ALA A 41 0.60 -3.71 -1.93
CA ALA A 41 -0.67 -4.40 -1.92
C ALA A 41 -1.38 -4.22 -3.27
N LYS A 42 -1.89 -5.31 -3.83
CA LYS A 42 -2.63 -5.37 -5.09
C LYS A 42 -3.97 -6.06 -4.87
N VAL A 43 -5.01 -5.55 -5.49
CA VAL A 43 -6.37 -6.10 -5.40
C VAL A 43 -6.65 -6.97 -6.63
N ILE A 44 -7.09 -8.21 -6.40
CA ILE A 44 -7.53 -9.14 -7.44
C ILE A 44 -9.01 -8.85 -7.72
N ALA A 45 -9.30 -8.15 -8.82
CA ALA A 45 -10.65 -7.68 -9.14
C ALA A 45 -11.69 -8.81 -9.20
N SER A 46 -11.34 -10.00 -9.70
CA SER A 46 -12.24 -11.16 -9.79
C SER A 46 -12.66 -11.73 -8.43
N LEU A 47 -11.93 -11.42 -7.36
CA LEU A 47 -12.23 -11.85 -5.98
C LEU A 47 -12.77 -10.69 -5.12
N CYS A 48 -12.68 -9.45 -5.60
CA CYS A 48 -13.09 -8.26 -4.88
C CYS A 48 -14.59 -8.02 -5.06
N ASN A 49 -15.32 -7.93 -3.95
CA ASN A 49 -16.76 -7.61 -3.97
C ASN A 49 -17.08 -6.12 -3.75
N GLY A 50 -16.06 -5.26 -3.67
CA GLY A 50 -16.25 -3.82 -3.51
C GLY A 50 -16.66 -3.36 -2.10
N CYS A 51 -16.43 -4.14 -1.04
CA CYS A 51 -16.85 -3.77 0.33
C CYS A 51 -16.21 -2.49 0.90
N GLY A 52 -15.10 -2.01 0.33
CA GLY A 52 -14.47 -0.74 0.70
C GLY A 52 -13.71 -0.70 2.02
N VAL A 53 -13.70 -1.78 2.82
CA VAL A 53 -13.03 -1.80 4.13
C VAL A 53 -11.51 -1.58 4.00
N CYS A 54 -10.90 -2.08 2.92
CA CYS A 54 -9.48 -1.89 2.63
C CYS A 54 -9.10 -0.41 2.43
N VAL A 55 -10.02 0.41 1.91
CA VAL A 55 -9.86 1.86 1.78
C VAL A 55 -9.84 2.51 3.16
N GLN A 56 -10.76 2.10 4.05
CA GLN A 56 -10.89 2.65 5.40
C GLN A 56 -9.70 2.30 6.30
N ILE A 57 -9.20 1.07 6.20
CA ILE A 57 -8.11 0.59 7.08
C ILE A 57 -6.73 1.05 6.63
N CYS A 58 -6.56 1.56 5.40
CA CYS A 58 -5.24 1.95 4.91
C CYS A 58 -4.81 3.29 5.52
N PRO A 59 -3.87 3.32 6.48
CA PRO A 59 -3.48 4.59 7.13
C PRO A 59 -2.74 5.53 6.16
N ASN A 60 -2.27 4.99 5.04
CA ASN A 60 -1.56 5.73 4.02
C ASN A 60 -2.46 6.18 2.86
N GLY A 61 -3.75 5.83 2.90
CA GLY A 61 -4.71 6.10 1.82
C GLY A 61 -4.38 5.42 0.48
N ALA A 62 -3.51 4.40 0.49
CA ALA A 62 -2.94 3.77 -0.70
C ALA A 62 -3.97 3.10 -1.61
N ILE A 63 -5.11 2.70 -1.05
CA ILE A 63 -6.15 1.94 -1.71
C ILE A 63 -7.32 2.88 -1.95
N ARG A 64 -7.81 2.95 -3.20
CA ARG A 64 -8.94 3.78 -3.63
C ARG A 64 -9.81 3.00 -4.60
N PHE A 65 -11.07 3.42 -4.72
CA PHE A 65 -11.92 3.01 -5.83
C PHE A 65 -11.48 3.76 -7.09
N GLU A 66 -11.30 3.03 -8.19
CA GLU A 66 -11.35 3.63 -9.52
C GLU A 66 -12.82 3.79 -9.89
N GLY A 67 -13.22 5.03 -10.15
CA GLY A 67 -14.52 5.35 -10.74
C GLY A 67 -14.40 5.45 -12.24
#